data_AF-A0A321LJF1-F1
#
_entry.id   AF-A0A321LJF1-F1
#
_cell.length_a   1.000
_cell.length_b   1.000
_cell.length_c   1.000
_cell.angle_alpha   90.00
_cell.angle_beta   90.00
_cell.angle_gamma   90.00
#
_symmetry.space_group_name_H-M   'P 1'
#
loop_
_entity.id
_entity.type
_entity.pdbx_description
1 polymer ?
#
loop_
_entity_poly.entity_id
_entity_poly.type
_entity_poly.pdbx_seq_one_letter_code
_entity_poly.pdbx_strand_id
1 'polypeptide(L)'
;MGTLESYEQAAIDAESLFASRGRFSDGTRPCVFLDRDGTLLEFVDNLIDRSQVRLAPDCGTAIRRLRENGFACVVVTNQGAVGRGVLSEAVLVEEIHREVLRQLADARAMVDGMYYCTFAPSNGNRLDIEHEDRKPGPGMLKRAAAELHLRLDASWMIGDMASDVLAGANANCVGSILLFNKKKPPTPLEMEHIGRFPMVSSLTEAADWVIEHSSDLSYGVERASDAGAYFLKSERSQIA
;
A
#
# COMPACT_ATOMS: atom_id res chain seq x y z
N MET A 1 -20.59 13.12 18.42
CA MET A 1 -19.26 13.67 18.08
C MET A 1 -18.27 12.97 18.98
N GLY A 2 -17.41 12.10 18.44
CA GLY A 2 -16.28 11.59 19.21
C GLY A 2 -15.25 12.70 19.37
N THR A 3 -14.65 12.83 20.54
CA THR A 3 -13.51 13.73 20.78
C THR A 3 -12.22 13.03 20.37
N LEU A 4 -11.16 13.78 20.04
CA LEU A 4 -9.83 13.24 19.71
C LEU A 4 -9.37 12.19 20.76
N GLU A 5 -9.63 12.46 22.05
CA GLU A 5 -9.35 11.55 23.18
C GLU A 5 -10.11 10.21 23.11
N SER A 6 -11.36 10.21 22.64
CA SER A 6 -12.13 8.95 22.46
C SER A 6 -11.60 8.09 21.31
N TYR A 7 -10.87 8.70 20.36
CA TYR A 7 -10.23 8.00 19.26
C TYR A 7 -8.85 7.46 19.63
N GLU A 8 -8.07 8.22 20.40
CA GLU A 8 -6.81 7.74 20.99
C GLU A 8 -7.07 6.51 21.87
N GLN A 9 -8.14 6.52 22.67
CA GLN A 9 -8.51 5.36 23.48
C GLN A 9 -8.94 4.15 22.63
N ALA A 10 -9.71 4.35 21.55
CA ALA A 10 -10.08 3.26 20.64
C ALA A 10 -8.87 2.70 19.86
N ALA A 11 -7.89 3.55 19.53
CA ALA A 11 -6.63 3.15 18.93
C ALA A 11 -5.78 2.32 19.91
N ILE A 12 -5.68 2.75 21.17
CA ILE A 12 -5.03 2.01 22.26
C ILE A 12 -5.74 0.68 22.53
N ASP A 13 -7.07 0.64 22.52
CA ASP A 13 -7.84 -0.57 22.75
C ASP A 13 -7.68 -1.58 21.59
N ALA A 14 -7.64 -1.10 20.34
CA ALA A 14 -7.32 -1.93 19.19
C ALA A 14 -5.86 -2.43 19.22
N GLU A 15 -4.91 -1.55 19.55
CA GLU A 15 -3.51 -1.89 19.72
C GLU A 15 -3.34 -2.97 20.81
N SER A 16 -4.06 -2.86 21.94
CA SER A 16 -4.10 -3.86 23.01
C SER A 16 -4.68 -5.21 22.57
N LEU A 17 -5.75 -5.21 21.76
CA LEU A 17 -6.36 -6.42 21.19
C LEU A 17 -5.40 -7.16 20.22
N PHE A 18 -4.64 -6.42 19.40
CA PHE A 18 -3.81 -7.00 18.34
C PHE A 18 -2.31 -7.17 18.69
N ALA A 19 -1.77 -6.39 19.62
CA ALA A 19 -0.41 -6.54 20.14
C ALA A 19 -0.24 -7.86 20.93
N SER A 20 -1.33 -8.50 21.32
CA SER A 20 -1.26 -9.72 22.13
C SER A 20 -0.92 -11.01 21.36
N ARG A 21 -1.01 -11.04 20.01
CA ARG A 21 -0.65 -12.24 19.20
C ARG A 21 -0.22 -11.87 17.78
N GLY A 22 1.07 -12.02 17.48
CA GLY A 22 1.51 -12.19 16.08
C GLY A 22 0.75 -13.34 15.42
N ARG A 23 0.41 -13.22 14.13
CA ARG A 23 -0.24 -14.31 13.37
C ARG A 23 0.70 -15.53 13.27
N PHE A 24 1.99 -15.29 13.33
CA PHE A 24 3.03 -16.31 13.25
C PHE A 24 3.69 -16.57 14.62
N SER A 25 4.29 -17.75 14.77
CA SER A 25 4.91 -18.20 16.02
C SER A 25 6.13 -17.38 16.44
N ASP A 26 6.72 -16.61 15.52
CA ASP A 26 7.83 -15.69 15.77
C ASP A 26 7.36 -14.29 16.22
N GLY A 27 6.05 -14.09 16.39
CA GLY A 27 5.46 -12.81 16.80
C GLY A 27 5.22 -11.83 15.65
N THR A 28 5.60 -12.17 14.41
CA THR A 28 5.39 -11.30 13.24
C THR A 28 3.92 -11.31 12.78
N ARG A 29 3.55 -10.25 12.05
CA ARG A 29 2.21 -10.10 11.46
C ARG A 29 2.31 -9.90 9.94
N PRO A 30 1.37 -10.43 9.14
CA PRO A 30 1.26 -10.02 7.76
C PRO A 30 0.71 -8.59 7.68
N CYS A 31 0.99 -7.91 6.58
CA CYS A 31 0.56 -6.55 6.32
C CYS A 31 -0.12 -6.44 4.96
N VAL A 32 -1.06 -5.51 4.84
CA VAL A 32 -1.45 -4.96 3.55
C VAL A 32 -0.91 -3.54 3.45
N PHE A 33 0.04 -3.36 2.56
CA PHE A 33 0.52 -2.05 2.15
C PHE A 33 -0.47 -1.44 1.17
N LEU A 34 -0.81 -0.17 1.39
CA LEU A 34 -1.85 0.55 0.66
C LEU A 34 -1.25 1.83 0.06
N ASP A 35 -1.38 2.02 -1.25
CA ASP A 35 -1.13 3.35 -1.81
C ASP A 35 -2.19 4.36 -1.31
N ARG A 36 -1.86 5.65 -1.34
CA ARG A 36 -2.76 6.71 -0.90
C ARG A 36 -3.65 7.24 -2.02
N ASP A 37 -3.07 7.71 -3.12
CA ASP A 37 -3.75 8.59 -4.08
C ASP A 37 -4.34 7.78 -5.23
N GLY A 38 -5.67 7.60 -5.27
CA GLY A 38 -6.33 6.69 -6.22
C GLY A 38 -6.58 5.29 -5.64
N THR A 39 -6.12 5.04 -4.41
CA THR A 39 -6.36 3.80 -3.66
C THR A 39 -7.14 4.06 -2.37
N LEU A 40 -6.50 4.62 -1.33
CA LEU A 40 -7.23 5.03 -0.11
C LEU A 40 -8.12 6.25 -0.38
N LEU A 41 -7.63 7.16 -1.22
CA LEU A 41 -8.30 8.38 -1.63
C LEU A 41 -8.86 8.23 -3.04
N GLU A 42 -9.93 8.97 -3.32
CA GLU A 42 -10.35 9.17 -4.70
C GLU A 42 -9.21 9.81 -5.51
N PHE A 43 -9.05 9.37 -6.76
CA PHE A 43 -8.01 9.91 -7.62
C PHE A 43 -8.24 11.40 -7.91
N VAL A 44 -7.24 12.20 -7.54
CA VAL A 44 -7.08 13.61 -7.90
C VAL A 44 -5.73 13.78 -8.58
N ASP A 45 -5.70 14.45 -9.73
CA ASP A 45 -4.43 14.78 -10.36
C ASP A 45 -3.72 15.86 -9.54
N ASN A 46 -2.52 15.53 -9.04
CA ASN A 46 -1.70 16.39 -8.17
C ASN A 46 -2.42 16.89 -6.90
N LEU A 47 -2.70 15.99 -5.97
CA LEU A 47 -3.19 16.34 -4.63
C LEU A 47 -2.10 17.10 -3.86
N ILE A 48 -2.31 18.42 -3.68
CA ILE A 48 -1.39 19.34 -2.99
C ILE A 48 -2.08 20.21 -1.94
N ASP A 49 -3.39 20.06 -1.76
CA ASP A 49 -4.17 20.82 -0.79
C ASP A 49 -5.11 19.89 -0.01
N ARG A 50 -5.26 20.14 1.29
CA ARG A 50 -6.14 19.35 2.18
C ARG A 50 -7.59 19.29 1.71
N SER A 51 -8.09 20.32 1.04
CA SER A 51 -9.47 20.37 0.55
C SER A 51 -9.75 19.36 -0.57
N GLN A 52 -8.70 18.83 -1.19
CA GLN A 52 -8.77 17.78 -2.21
C GLN A 52 -8.84 16.36 -1.60
N VAL A 53 -8.55 16.21 -0.30
CA VAL A 53 -8.57 14.90 0.37
C VAL A 53 -10.00 14.38 0.47
N ARG A 54 -10.26 13.24 -0.17
CA ARG A 54 -11.52 12.49 -0.13
C ARG A 54 -11.19 11.01 -0.07
N LEU A 55 -11.56 10.32 1.02
CA LEU A 55 -11.48 8.86 1.06
C LEU A 55 -12.29 8.24 -0.07
N ALA A 56 -11.77 7.16 -0.66
CA ALA A 56 -12.56 6.31 -1.53
C ALA A 56 -13.79 5.77 -0.75
N PRO A 57 -14.97 5.65 -1.37
CA PRO A 57 -16.22 5.33 -0.67
C PRO A 57 -16.18 4.06 0.18
N ASP A 58 -15.37 3.08 -0.22
CA ASP A 58 -15.28 1.75 0.38
C ASP A 58 -14.00 1.54 1.22
N CYS A 59 -13.15 2.56 1.33
CA CYS A 59 -11.86 2.52 2.03
C CYS A 59 -11.99 2.07 3.49
N GLY A 60 -12.91 2.69 4.23
CA GLY A 60 -13.11 2.36 5.64
C GLY A 60 -13.57 0.91 5.86
N THR A 61 -14.37 0.37 4.94
CA THR A 61 -14.83 -1.02 5.00
C THR A 61 -13.70 -1.99 4.70
N ALA A 62 -12.94 -1.74 3.64
CA ALA A 62 -11.81 -2.58 3.26
C ALA A 62 -10.75 -2.69 4.37
N ILE A 63 -10.33 -1.55 4.95
CA ILE A 63 -9.32 -1.55 6.03
C ILE A 63 -9.82 -2.35 7.23
N ARG A 64 -11.07 -2.17 7.68
CA ARG A 64 -11.60 -2.93 8.82
C ARG A 64 -11.61 -4.43 8.54
N ARG A 65 -12.04 -4.86 7.34
CA ARG A 65 -12.04 -6.28 6.96
C ARG A 65 -10.65 -6.89 6.96
N LEU A 66 -9.65 -6.18 6.44
CA LEU A 66 -8.26 -6.63 6.47
C LEU A 66 -7.76 -6.81 7.92
N ARG A 67 -8.03 -5.82 8.78
CA ARG A 67 -7.65 -5.87 10.20
C ARG A 67 -8.36 -6.99 10.97
N GLU A 68 -9.66 -7.17 10.76
CA GLU A 68 -10.45 -8.27 11.33
C GLU A 68 -9.90 -9.65 10.93
N ASN A 69 -9.17 -9.73 9.82
CA ASN A 69 -8.49 -10.94 9.33
C ASN A 69 -6.99 -10.98 9.69
N GLY A 70 -6.55 -10.18 10.67
CA GLY A 70 -5.22 -10.27 11.27
C GLY A 70 -4.10 -9.62 10.45
N PHE A 71 -4.43 -8.74 9.51
CA PHE A 71 -3.45 -7.92 8.81
C PHE A 71 -3.21 -6.58 9.52
N ALA A 72 -1.95 -6.18 9.60
CA ALA A 72 -1.62 -4.76 9.73
C ALA A 72 -2.00 -4.03 8.42
N CYS A 73 -2.33 -2.75 8.50
CA CYS A 73 -2.59 -1.91 7.33
C CYS A 73 -1.63 -0.73 7.34
N VAL A 74 -0.75 -0.61 6.35
CA VAL A 74 0.28 0.45 6.30
C VAL A 74 0.16 1.24 5.02
N VAL A 75 0.13 2.57 5.12
CA VAL A 75 0.11 3.45 3.95
C VAL A 75 1.54 3.66 3.44
N VAL A 76 1.76 3.50 2.13
CA VAL A 76 3.04 3.75 1.47
C VAL A 76 2.81 4.60 0.22
N THR A 77 3.33 5.83 0.17
CA THR A 77 2.95 6.79 -0.88
C THR A 77 4.11 7.60 -1.47
N ASN A 78 4.10 7.80 -2.80
CA ASN A 78 5.07 8.62 -3.51
C ASN A 78 4.59 10.09 -3.57
N GLN A 79 5.25 10.99 -2.85
CA GLN A 79 4.90 12.42 -2.72
C GLN A 79 5.92 13.32 -3.42
N GLY A 80 6.18 13.04 -4.70
CA GLY A 80 7.18 13.75 -5.50
C GLY A 80 6.89 15.24 -5.74
N ALA A 81 5.69 15.74 -5.42
CA ALA A 81 5.38 17.16 -5.43
C ALA A 81 6.27 17.94 -4.44
N VAL A 82 6.68 17.30 -3.34
CA VAL A 82 7.62 17.87 -2.37
C VAL A 82 9.01 18.01 -2.97
N GLY A 83 9.57 16.94 -3.55
CA GLY A 83 10.89 17.00 -4.20
C GLY A 83 10.95 17.95 -5.40
N ARG A 84 9.82 18.26 -6.03
CA ARG A 84 9.71 19.27 -7.09
C ARG A 84 9.55 20.71 -6.56
N GLY A 85 9.41 20.91 -5.25
CA GLY A 85 9.18 22.22 -4.65
C GLY A 85 7.77 22.80 -4.85
N VAL A 86 6.81 21.98 -5.31
CA VAL A 86 5.41 22.39 -5.52
C VAL A 86 4.60 22.38 -4.22
N LEU A 87 4.99 21.50 -3.29
CA LEU A 87 4.35 21.31 -1.99
C LEU A 87 5.45 21.32 -0.91
N SER A 88 5.23 21.99 0.22
CA SER A 88 6.16 21.85 1.34
C SER A 88 5.91 20.54 2.08
N GLU A 89 6.96 19.92 2.61
CA GLU A 89 6.82 18.71 3.42
C GLU A 89 5.99 18.95 4.68
N ALA A 90 6.09 20.15 5.27
CA ALA A 90 5.27 20.54 6.41
C ALA A 90 3.77 20.52 6.07
N VAL A 91 3.36 21.08 4.92
CA VAL A 91 1.95 21.05 4.49
C VAL A 91 1.50 19.62 4.18
N LEU A 92 2.37 18.81 3.55
CA LEU A 92 2.08 17.39 3.31
C LEU A 92 1.72 16.66 4.62
N VAL A 93 2.54 16.83 5.65
CA VAL A 93 2.37 16.12 6.92
C VAL A 93 1.25 16.73 7.78
N GLU A 94 1.33 18.03 8.04
CA GLU A 94 0.49 18.71 9.02
C GLU A 94 -0.94 18.96 8.54
N GLU A 95 -1.15 19.01 7.22
CA GLU A 95 -2.47 19.29 6.64
C GLU A 95 -3.01 18.07 5.90
N ILE A 96 -2.31 17.57 4.89
CA ILE A 96 -2.83 16.52 4.02
C ILE A 96 -2.90 15.18 4.76
N HIS A 97 -1.77 14.70 5.32
CA HIS A 97 -1.75 13.42 6.04
C HIS A 97 -2.63 13.45 7.29
N ARG A 98 -2.65 14.57 8.03
CA ARG A 98 -3.57 14.74 9.16
C ARG A 98 -5.04 14.65 8.72
N GLU A 99 -5.42 15.25 7.61
CA GLU A 99 -6.79 15.16 7.08
C GLU A 99 -7.13 13.72 6.63
N VAL A 100 -6.19 12.99 6.03
CA VAL A 100 -6.37 11.57 5.68
C VAL A 100 -6.65 10.74 6.94
N LEU A 101 -5.81 10.89 7.98
CA LEU A 101 -5.97 10.16 9.24
C LEU A 101 -7.30 10.52 9.93
N ARG A 102 -7.70 11.80 9.89
CA ARG A 102 -8.99 12.25 10.42
C ARG A 102 -10.17 11.58 9.71
N GLN A 103 -10.16 11.53 8.37
CA GLN A 103 -11.23 10.87 7.62
C GLN A 103 -11.24 9.35 7.85
N LEU A 104 -10.07 8.71 7.98
CA LEU A 104 -9.98 7.28 8.33
C LEU A 104 -10.61 7.02 9.70
N ALA A 105 -10.32 7.86 10.69
CA ALA A 105 -10.92 7.77 12.02
C ALA A 105 -12.45 7.93 11.98
N ASP A 106 -12.97 8.90 11.21
CA ASP A 106 -14.42 9.06 11.00
C ASP A 106 -15.06 7.81 10.38
N ALA A 107 -14.33 7.15 9.47
CA ALA A 107 -14.73 5.89 8.85
C ALA A 107 -14.48 4.65 9.73
N ARG A 108 -14.02 4.83 10.98
CA ARG A 108 -13.63 3.77 11.92
C ARG A 108 -12.56 2.82 11.35
N ALA A 109 -11.69 3.36 10.50
CA ALA A 109 -10.56 2.66 9.94
C ALA A 109 -9.27 3.21 10.54
N MET A 110 -8.31 2.32 10.76
CA MET A 110 -7.03 2.66 11.38
C MET A 110 -5.89 1.98 10.63
N VAL A 111 -4.77 2.69 10.50
CA VAL A 111 -3.55 2.19 9.87
C VAL A 111 -2.45 2.11 10.91
N ASP A 112 -1.59 1.10 10.82
CA ASP A 112 -0.46 0.85 11.72
C ASP A 112 0.75 1.75 11.39
N GLY A 113 0.74 2.42 10.23
CA GLY A 113 1.78 3.38 9.86
C GLY A 113 1.50 4.08 8.54
N MET A 114 2.19 5.21 8.32
CA MET A 114 2.16 5.96 7.07
C MET A 114 3.58 6.37 6.69
N TYR A 115 4.06 5.83 5.58
CA TYR A 115 5.39 6.07 5.03
C TYR A 115 5.24 6.77 3.69
N TYR A 116 6.12 7.74 3.44
CA TYR A 116 6.09 8.50 2.20
C TYR A 116 7.50 8.76 1.68
N CYS A 117 7.60 8.94 0.35
CA CYS A 117 8.84 9.28 -0.32
C CYS A 117 8.68 10.60 -1.07
N THR A 118 9.56 11.57 -0.79
CA THR A 118 9.52 12.90 -1.41
C THR A 118 10.37 12.99 -2.68
N PHE A 119 11.13 11.93 -3.03
CA PHE A 119 11.99 11.93 -4.21
C PHE A 119 11.20 12.24 -5.49
N ALA A 120 11.64 13.28 -6.18
CA ALA A 120 11.13 13.64 -7.49
C ALA A 120 11.88 12.83 -8.56
N PRO A 121 11.18 12.04 -9.39
CA PRO A 121 11.83 11.24 -10.41
C PRO A 121 12.43 12.15 -11.49
N SER A 122 13.55 11.74 -12.06
CA SER A 122 14.20 12.47 -13.16
C SER A 122 13.46 12.28 -14.48
N ASN A 123 12.65 11.23 -14.60
CA ASN A 123 11.82 10.95 -15.76
C ASN A 123 10.37 10.60 -15.35
N GLY A 124 9.48 10.46 -16.34
CA GLY A 124 8.08 10.07 -16.09
C GLY A 124 7.86 8.56 -15.98
N ASN A 125 8.92 7.74 -16.06
CA ASN A 125 8.84 6.29 -16.10
C ASN A 125 8.55 5.73 -14.70
N ARG A 126 7.50 4.92 -14.60
CA ARG A 126 7.06 4.32 -13.33
C ARG A 126 7.60 2.91 -13.13
N LEU A 127 8.38 2.41 -14.09
CA LEU A 127 9.02 1.10 -14.06
C LEU A 127 10.46 1.18 -13.50
N ASP A 128 11.07 2.36 -13.58
CA ASP A 128 12.46 2.58 -13.14
C ASP A 128 12.54 2.73 -11.61
N ILE A 129 13.53 2.10 -11.00
CA ILE A 129 13.89 2.34 -9.61
C ILE A 129 14.99 3.41 -9.59
N GLU A 130 14.59 4.66 -9.43
CA GLU A 130 15.54 5.79 -9.29
C GLU A 130 15.95 6.04 -7.83
N HIS A 131 15.14 5.59 -6.88
CA HIS A 131 15.38 5.76 -5.44
C HIS A 131 14.77 4.58 -4.68
N GLU A 132 15.47 4.07 -3.66
CA GLU A 132 15.04 2.87 -2.94
C GLU A 132 13.63 3.03 -2.32
N ASP A 133 13.34 4.18 -1.71
CA ASP A 133 12.03 4.48 -1.13
C ASP A 133 10.97 4.93 -2.13
N ARG A 134 11.33 5.25 -3.38
CA ARG A 134 10.33 5.68 -4.36
C ARG A 134 9.82 4.45 -5.10
N LYS A 135 8.54 4.11 -4.94
CA LYS A 135 7.90 3.03 -5.71
C LYS A 135 8.15 3.25 -7.21
N PRO A 136 8.66 2.27 -7.97
CA PRO A 136 8.68 0.82 -7.69
C PRO A 136 9.81 0.30 -6.78
N GLY A 137 10.65 1.16 -6.22
CA GLY A 137 11.59 0.82 -5.16
C GLY A 137 10.87 0.27 -3.90
N PRO A 138 11.43 -0.77 -3.24
CA PRO A 138 10.78 -1.46 -2.12
C PRO A 138 11.08 -0.84 -0.73
N GLY A 139 11.85 0.25 -0.66
CA GLY A 139 12.43 0.78 0.57
C GLY A 139 11.40 1.13 1.65
N MET A 140 10.30 1.80 1.28
CA MET A 140 9.22 2.11 2.22
C MET A 140 8.61 0.85 2.85
N LEU A 141 8.37 -0.20 2.05
CA LEU A 141 7.78 -1.45 2.52
C LEU A 141 8.74 -2.19 3.45
N LYS A 142 10.03 -2.25 3.08
CA LYS A 142 11.08 -2.87 3.91
C LYS A 142 11.29 -2.15 5.24
N ARG A 143 11.32 -0.81 5.21
CA ARG A 143 11.41 0.00 6.43
C ARG A 143 10.23 -0.23 7.35
N ALA A 144 9.01 -0.15 6.81
CA ALA A 144 7.80 -0.43 7.57
C ALA A 144 7.79 -1.84 8.17
N ALA A 145 8.24 -2.83 7.42
CA ALA A 145 8.32 -4.20 7.92
C ALA A 145 9.32 -4.37 9.07
N ALA A 146 10.47 -3.69 8.99
CA ALA A 146 11.46 -3.70 10.07
C ALA A 146 10.94 -3.00 11.34
N GLU A 147 10.34 -1.81 11.19
CA GLU A 147 9.87 -0.99 12.32
C GLU A 147 8.62 -1.55 13.00
N LEU A 148 7.73 -2.22 12.25
CA LEU A 148 6.44 -2.73 12.76
C LEU A 148 6.41 -4.25 12.92
N HIS A 149 7.58 -4.92 12.81
CA HIS A 149 7.73 -6.37 12.91
C HIS A 149 6.79 -7.16 11.97
N LEU A 150 6.77 -6.76 10.69
CA LEU A 150 5.90 -7.33 9.67
C LEU A 150 6.62 -8.37 8.81
N ARG A 151 5.85 -9.34 8.32
CA ARG A 151 6.35 -10.46 7.50
C ARG A 151 6.08 -10.22 6.01
N LEU A 152 7.09 -9.78 5.26
CA LEU A 152 6.92 -9.39 3.85
C LEU A 152 6.41 -10.54 2.96
N ASP A 153 6.95 -11.75 3.12
CA ASP A 153 6.57 -12.97 2.38
C ASP A 153 5.13 -13.46 2.68
N ALA A 154 4.41 -12.81 3.60
CA ALA A 154 2.98 -13.01 3.87
C ALA A 154 2.16 -11.71 3.70
N SER A 155 2.79 -10.64 3.20
CA SER A 155 2.19 -9.32 3.05
C SER A 155 1.81 -9.01 1.61
N TRP A 156 0.87 -8.09 1.43
CA TRP A 156 0.32 -7.70 0.14
C TRP A 156 0.56 -6.22 -0.13
N MET A 157 0.59 -5.82 -1.40
CA MET A 157 0.56 -4.42 -1.82
C MET A 157 -0.69 -4.16 -2.67
N ILE A 158 -1.45 -3.13 -2.34
CA ILE A 158 -2.60 -2.67 -3.13
C ILE A 158 -2.33 -1.22 -3.54
N GLY A 159 -2.41 -0.95 -4.84
CA GLY A 159 -2.26 0.39 -5.40
C GLY A 159 -2.90 0.52 -6.77
N ASP A 160 -2.99 1.72 -7.32
CA ASP A 160 -3.60 1.98 -8.62
C ASP A 160 -2.58 2.19 -9.75
N MET A 161 -1.30 2.21 -9.41
CA MET A 161 -0.20 2.45 -10.35
C MET A 161 0.65 1.19 -10.57
N ALA A 162 1.28 1.12 -11.76
CA ALA A 162 2.29 0.09 -12.04
C ALA A 162 3.41 0.08 -10.98
N SER A 163 3.87 1.26 -10.57
CA SER A 163 4.89 1.41 -9.53
C SER A 163 4.50 0.72 -8.22
N ASP A 164 3.21 0.64 -7.89
CA ASP A 164 2.74 0.06 -6.62
C ASP A 164 2.89 -1.45 -6.61
N VAL A 165 2.30 -2.13 -7.60
CA VAL A 165 2.36 -3.59 -7.69
C VAL A 165 3.79 -4.09 -7.89
N LEU A 166 4.60 -3.31 -8.62
CA LEU A 166 6.02 -3.62 -8.77
C LEU A 166 6.80 -3.40 -7.45
N ALA A 167 6.47 -2.38 -6.64
CA ALA A 167 7.09 -2.21 -5.33
C ALA A 167 6.82 -3.40 -4.40
N GLY A 168 5.58 -3.92 -4.40
CA GLY A 168 5.24 -5.13 -3.66
C GLY A 168 6.06 -6.34 -4.12
N ALA A 169 6.12 -6.59 -5.42
CA ALA A 169 6.96 -7.66 -5.98
C ALA A 169 8.45 -7.48 -5.63
N ASN A 170 8.99 -6.26 -5.74
CA ASN A 170 10.38 -5.93 -5.38
C ASN A 170 10.68 -6.05 -3.88
N ALA A 171 9.65 -5.98 -3.04
CA ALA A 171 9.74 -6.19 -1.59
C ALA A 171 9.56 -7.66 -1.18
N ASN A 172 9.35 -8.56 -2.14
CA ASN A 172 8.99 -9.96 -1.90
C ASN A 172 7.66 -10.11 -1.13
N CYS A 173 6.71 -9.20 -1.36
CA CYS A 173 5.34 -9.42 -0.92
C CYS A 173 4.80 -10.75 -1.48
N VAL A 174 3.90 -11.41 -0.75
CA VAL A 174 3.23 -12.61 -1.25
C VAL A 174 2.46 -12.27 -2.52
N GLY A 175 1.73 -11.15 -2.53
CA GLY A 175 0.98 -10.72 -3.70
C GLY A 175 0.94 -9.21 -3.85
N SER A 176 0.49 -8.76 -5.02
CA SER A 176 0.14 -7.36 -5.23
C SER A 176 -1.09 -7.28 -6.11
N ILE A 177 -1.96 -6.30 -5.86
CA ILE A 177 -3.23 -6.12 -6.55
C ILE A 177 -3.28 -4.71 -7.12
N LEU A 178 -3.61 -4.61 -8.40
CA LEU A 178 -3.79 -3.34 -9.09
C LEU A 178 -5.26 -2.93 -9.02
N LEU A 179 -5.54 -1.78 -8.42
CA LEU A 179 -6.83 -1.12 -8.49
C LEU A 179 -6.93 -0.40 -9.83
N PHE A 180 -7.85 -0.83 -10.70
CA PHE A 180 -7.97 -0.24 -12.02
C PHE A 180 -8.58 1.16 -11.96
N ASN A 181 -7.72 2.17 -12.15
CA ASN A 181 -8.13 3.56 -12.23
C ASN A 181 -8.39 4.00 -13.68
N LYS A 182 -9.68 4.10 -14.05
CA LYS A 182 -10.11 4.56 -15.39
C LYS A 182 -9.61 5.96 -15.75
N LYS A 183 -9.37 6.83 -14.76
CA LYS A 183 -8.88 8.20 -15.00
C LYS A 183 -7.38 8.23 -15.35
N LYS A 184 -6.65 7.16 -15.03
CA LYS A 184 -5.21 7.04 -15.25
C LYS A 184 -4.84 5.58 -15.60
N PRO A 185 -5.31 5.08 -16.76
CA PRO A 185 -5.06 3.71 -17.14
C PRO A 185 -3.55 3.46 -17.35
N PRO A 186 -3.07 2.24 -17.12
CA PRO A 186 -1.70 1.87 -17.46
C PRO A 186 -1.44 2.04 -18.97
N THR A 187 -0.24 2.49 -19.31
CA THR A 187 0.27 2.51 -20.68
C THR A 187 0.50 1.10 -21.20
N PRO A 188 0.57 0.88 -22.53
CA PRO A 188 0.90 -0.42 -23.09
C PRO A 188 2.20 -1.02 -22.54
N LEU A 189 3.24 -0.19 -22.36
CA LEU A 189 4.52 -0.62 -21.79
C LEU A 189 4.39 -1.04 -20.32
N GLU A 190 3.61 -0.30 -19.51
CA GLU A 190 3.31 -0.72 -18.13
C GLU A 190 2.56 -2.06 -18.12
N MET A 191 1.60 -2.26 -19.04
CA MET A 191 0.83 -3.51 -19.15
C MET A 191 1.68 -4.74 -19.44
N GLU A 192 2.78 -4.61 -20.19
CA GLU A 192 3.73 -5.70 -20.43
C GLU A 192 4.33 -6.25 -19.12
N HIS A 193 4.48 -5.38 -18.11
CA HIS A 193 5.07 -5.72 -16.82
C HIS A 193 4.02 -6.12 -15.79
N ILE A 194 2.86 -5.45 -15.82
CA ILE A 194 1.84 -5.60 -14.76
C ILE A 194 0.65 -6.48 -15.15
N GLY A 195 0.56 -6.97 -16.39
CA GLY A 195 -0.57 -7.78 -16.86
C GLY A 195 -0.74 -9.13 -16.13
N ARG A 196 0.21 -9.51 -15.28
CA ARG A 196 0.17 -10.73 -14.44
C ARG A 196 -0.40 -10.50 -13.05
N PHE A 197 -0.52 -9.25 -12.60
CA PHE A 197 -1.10 -8.95 -11.30
C PHE A 197 -2.64 -8.93 -11.41
N PRO A 198 -3.36 -9.42 -10.39
CA PRO A 198 -4.81 -9.24 -10.32
C PRO A 198 -5.19 -7.78 -10.46
N MET A 199 -6.18 -7.53 -11.31
CA MET A 199 -6.77 -6.21 -11.50
C MET A 199 -8.20 -6.23 -10.99
N VAL A 200 -8.51 -5.35 -10.05
CA VAL A 200 -9.83 -5.25 -9.42
C VAL A 200 -10.34 -3.81 -9.50
N SER A 201 -11.63 -3.61 -9.24
CA SER A 201 -12.31 -2.33 -9.47
C SER A 201 -12.56 -1.50 -8.21
N SER A 202 -12.37 -2.10 -7.03
CA SER A 202 -12.63 -1.46 -5.74
C SER A 202 -11.68 -1.98 -4.66
N LEU A 203 -11.47 -1.16 -3.61
CA LEU A 203 -10.57 -1.52 -2.52
C LEU A 203 -11.15 -2.65 -1.66
N THR A 204 -12.48 -2.77 -1.59
CA THR A 204 -13.16 -3.90 -0.93
C THR A 204 -12.96 -5.20 -1.71
N GLU A 205 -13.08 -5.17 -3.03
CA GLU A 205 -12.77 -6.34 -3.88
C GLU A 205 -11.31 -6.77 -3.71
N ALA A 206 -10.38 -5.81 -3.64
CA ALA A 206 -8.98 -6.08 -3.35
C ALA A 206 -8.79 -6.72 -1.96
N ALA A 207 -9.46 -6.21 -0.93
CA ALA A 207 -9.40 -6.76 0.42
C ALA A 207 -9.93 -8.20 0.48
N ASP A 208 -11.05 -8.47 -0.21
CA ASP A 208 -11.66 -9.80 -0.26
C ASP A 208 -10.72 -10.79 -0.95
N TRP A 209 -10.11 -10.37 -2.05
CA TRP A 209 -9.09 -11.15 -2.73
C TRP A 209 -7.90 -11.49 -1.82
N VAL A 210 -7.37 -10.50 -1.08
CA VAL A 210 -6.28 -10.72 -0.13
C VAL A 210 -6.67 -11.77 0.91
N ILE A 211 -7.86 -11.65 1.50
CA ILE A 211 -8.33 -12.55 2.56
C ILE A 211 -8.45 -13.98 2.02
N GLU A 212 -9.09 -14.16 0.86
CA GLU A 212 -9.30 -15.45 0.20
C GLU A 212 -7.98 -16.17 -0.14
N HIS A 213 -6.94 -15.42 -0.52
CA HIS A 213 -5.66 -15.98 -0.96
C HIS A 213 -4.58 -15.95 0.14
N SER A 214 -4.89 -15.45 1.34
CA SER A 214 -3.89 -15.20 2.39
C SER A 214 -3.23 -16.46 2.98
N SER A 215 -3.80 -17.65 2.75
CA SER A 215 -3.22 -18.92 3.19
C SER A 215 -2.18 -19.48 2.22
N ASP A 216 -2.18 -19.04 0.96
CA ASP A 216 -1.23 -19.49 -0.05
C ASP A 216 -0.02 -18.55 -0.11
N LEU A 217 1.06 -18.93 0.58
CA LEU A 217 2.32 -18.17 0.58
C LEU A 217 3.14 -18.35 -0.70
N SER A 218 2.71 -19.23 -1.61
CA SER A 218 3.30 -19.39 -2.95
C SER A 218 2.62 -18.52 -4.00
N TYR A 219 1.61 -17.73 -3.61
CA TYR A 219 0.88 -16.85 -4.50
C TYR A 219 1.76 -15.74 -5.11
N GLY A 220 1.26 -15.16 -6.20
CA GLY A 220 1.67 -13.85 -6.69
C GLY A 220 2.82 -13.86 -7.68
N VAL A 221 3.43 -12.70 -7.83
CA VAL A 221 4.45 -12.41 -8.83
C VAL A 221 5.76 -12.07 -8.13
N GLU A 222 6.88 -12.59 -8.62
CA GLU A 222 8.23 -12.25 -8.17
C GLU A 222 9.06 -11.63 -9.30
N ARG A 223 10.06 -10.84 -8.92
CA ARG A 223 11.03 -10.30 -9.86
C ARG A 223 12.20 -11.26 -10.03
N ALA A 224 12.57 -11.56 -11.27
CA ALA A 224 13.79 -12.33 -11.57
C ALA A 224 15.05 -11.52 -11.21
N SER A 225 16.05 -12.21 -10.66
CA SER A 225 17.30 -11.60 -10.19
C SER A 225 18.09 -10.91 -11.31
N ASP A 226 18.01 -11.43 -12.55
CA ASP A 226 19.02 -11.11 -13.57
C ASP A 226 18.47 -10.25 -14.73
N ALA A 227 17.15 -10.09 -14.86
CA ALA A 227 16.54 -9.48 -16.05
C ALA A 227 15.48 -8.40 -15.78
N GLY A 228 15.13 -8.12 -14.52
CA GLY A 228 14.06 -7.16 -14.19
C GLY A 228 12.65 -7.59 -14.64
N ALA A 229 12.51 -8.78 -15.22
CA ALA A 229 11.25 -9.38 -15.61
C ALA A 229 10.50 -9.96 -14.40
N TYR A 230 9.17 -10.05 -14.52
CA TYR A 230 8.27 -10.47 -13.46
C TYR A 230 7.53 -11.77 -13.87
N PHE A 231 7.50 -12.76 -12.97
CA PHE A 231 6.98 -14.11 -13.23
C PHE A 231 6.07 -14.59 -12.10
N LEU A 232 5.15 -15.52 -12.38
CA LEU A 232 4.29 -16.10 -11.33
C LEU A 232 5.13 -17.04 -10.46
N LYS A 233 4.99 -16.94 -9.13
CA LYS A 233 5.76 -17.79 -8.20
C LYS A 233 5.44 -19.28 -8.33
N SER A 234 4.25 -19.64 -8.82
CA SER A 234 3.88 -21.03 -9.11
C SER A 234 4.68 -21.65 -10.27
N GLU A 235 5.25 -20.83 -11.16
CA GLU A 235 6.03 -21.27 -12.33
C GLU A 235 7.46 -21.68 -11.95
N ARG A 236 7.91 -21.37 -10.72
CA ARG A 236 9.26 -21.66 -10.21
C ARG A 236 9.59 -23.16 -10.20
N SER A 237 8.57 -24.02 -10.06
CA SER A 237 8.70 -25.48 -10.06
C SER A 237 9.10 -26.08 -11.41
N GLN A 238 9.06 -25.31 -12.51
CA GLN A 238 9.35 -25.78 -13.87
C GLN A 238 10.69 -25.29 -14.42
N ILE A 239 11.42 -24.47 -13.65
CA ILE A 239 12.65 -23.79 -14.09
C ILE A 239 13.87 -24.16 -13.21
N ALA A 240 13.68 -25.03 -12.20
CA ALA A 240 14.73 -25.53 -11.31
C ALA A 240 15.28 -26.88 -11.77
#